data_AF-A0A059KNW4-F1
#
_entry.id   AF-A0A059KNW4-F1
#
_cell.length_a   1.000
_cell.length_b   1.000
_cell.length_c   1.000
_cell.angle_alpha   90.00
_cell.angle_beta   90.00
_cell.angle_gamma   90.00
#
_symmetry.space_group_name_H-M   'P 1'
#
loop_
_entity.id
_entity.type
_entity.pdbx_description
1 polymer ?
#
loop_
_entity_poly.entity_id
_entity_poly.type
_entity_poly.pdbx_seq_one_letter_code
_entity_poly.pdbx_strand_id
1 'polypeptide(L)'
;MLALVGLNDQEIGRLSERVAVLRRQGYSLADAEQIADRLLVRDRTGTDMRACVECARLIGRRCAGGEMVGPPHELRRCARFAARSG
;
A
#
# COMPACT_ATOMS: atom_id res chain seq x y z
N MET A 1 4.46 -1.87 -14.74
CA MET A 1 3.94 -1.10 -15.90
C MET A 1 2.51 -1.57 -16.22
N LEU A 2 1.53 -1.11 -15.43
CA LEU A 2 0.10 -1.43 -15.60
C LEU A 2 -0.76 -0.18 -15.35
N ALA A 3 -0.54 0.87 -16.14
CA ALA A 3 -1.44 2.02 -16.20
C ALA A 3 -1.62 2.43 -17.68
N LEU A 4 -2.36 1.62 -18.44
CA LEU A 4 -2.75 1.92 -19.84
C LEU A 4 -3.87 2.97 -19.95
N VAL A 5 -4.26 3.59 -18.83
CA VAL A 5 -5.20 4.72 -18.77
C VAL A 5 -4.54 5.79 -17.94
N GLY A 6 -4.43 7.00 -18.50
CA GLY A 6 -3.80 8.15 -17.87
C GLY A 6 -4.31 8.38 -16.44
N LEU A 7 -3.42 8.88 -15.57
CA LEU A 7 -3.78 9.23 -14.21
C LEU A 7 -4.52 10.58 -14.21
N ASN A 8 -5.55 10.72 -13.39
CA ASN A 8 -6.10 12.04 -13.08
C ASN A 8 -5.33 12.70 -11.93
N ASP A 9 -5.54 14.00 -11.71
CA ASP A 9 -4.83 14.77 -10.68
C ASP A 9 -4.97 14.19 -9.27
N GLN A 10 -6.15 13.64 -8.93
CA GLN A 10 -6.38 13.00 -7.64
C GLN A 10 -5.56 11.71 -7.49
N GLU A 11 -5.48 10.90 -8.54
CA GLU A 11 -4.68 9.69 -8.57
C GLU A 11 -3.18 10.01 -8.46
N ILE A 12 -2.70 11.02 -9.19
CA ILE A 12 -1.31 11.51 -9.10
C ILE A 12 -0.99 11.97 -7.68
N GLY A 13 -1.89 12.74 -7.06
CA GLY A 13 -1.75 13.20 -5.68
C GLY A 13 -1.61 12.03 -4.70
N ARG A 14 -2.52 11.05 -4.76
CA ARG A 14 -2.46 9.85 -3.90
C ARG A 14 -1.21 9.02 -4.14
N LEU A 15 -0.77 8.85 -5.39
CA LEU A 15 0.44 8.10 -5.72
C LEU A 15 1.67 8.76 -5.10
N SER A 16 1.78 10.08 -5.25
CA SER A 16 2.87 10.88 -4.68
C SER A 16 2.89 10.82 -3.16
N GLU A 17 1.72 10.95 -2.51
CA GLU A 17 1.58 10.84 -1.06
C GLU A 17 1.99 9.45 -0.55
N ARG A 18 1.52 8.37 -1.20
CA ARG A 18 1.87 6.99 -0.84
C ARG A 18 3.36 6.74 -0.94
N VAL A 19 3.99 7.17 -2.04
CA VAL A 19 5.44 7.06 -2.20
C VAL A 19 6.14 7.79 -1.06
N ALA A 20 5.75 9.03 -0.75
CA ALA A 20 6.36 9.79 0.34
C ALA A 20 6.21 9.11 1.71
N VAL A 21 5.03 8.56 2.02
CA VAL A 21 4.79 7.79 3.26
C VAL A 21 5.68 6.54 3.31
N LEU A 22 5.75 5.77 2.23
CA LEU A 22 6.56 4.54 2.17
C LEU A 22 8.05 4.84 2.27
N ARG A 23 8.52 5.95 1.68
CA ARG A 23 9.90 6.42 1.84
C ARG A 23 10.22 6.75 3.30
N ARG A 24 9.31 7.44 4.01
CA ARG A 24 9.45 7.71 5.46
C ARG A 24 9.45 6.43 6.31
N GLN A 25 8.83 5.36 5.83
CA GLN A 25 8.83 4.05 6.47
C GLN A 25 10.08 3.20 6.15
N GLY A 26 11.02 3.72 5.37
CA GLY A 26 12.29 3.07 5.06
C GLY A 26 12.28 2.17 3.82
N TYR A 27 11.21 2.20 3.00
CA TYR A 27 11.20 1.49 1.73
C TYR A 27 12.09 2.18 0.69
N SER A 28 12.69 1.40 -0.21
CA SER A 28 13.40 1.94 -1.37
C SER A 28 12.42 2.71 -2.26
N LEU A 29 12.93 3.60 -3.12
CA LEU A 29 12.07 4.32 -4.07
C LEU A 29 11.34 3.35 -5.01
N ALA A 30 12.07 2.37 -5.55
CA ALA A 30 11.51 1.36 -6.43
C ALA A 30 10.41 0.52 -5.75
N ASP A 31 10.62 0.10 -4.49
CA ASP A 31 9.59 -0.61 -3.74
C ASP A 31 8.38 0.29 -3.48
N ALA A 32 8.62 1.55 -3.08
CA ALA A 32 7.57 2.51 -2.78
C ALA A 32 6.67 2.77 -4.00
N GLU A 33 7.27 2.99 -5.18
CA GLU A 33 6.56 3.16 -6.45
C GLU A 33 5.78 1.90 -6.83
N GLN A 34 6.40 0.72 -6.72
CA GLN A 34 5.74 -0.54 -7.04
C GLN A 34 4.52 -0.82 -6.15
N ILE A 35 4.63 -0.53 -4.84
CA ILE A 35 3.52 -0.66 -3.90
C ILE A 35 2.42 0.35 -4.25
N ALA A 36 2.78 1.62 -4.49
CA ALA A 36 1.82 2.67 -4.80
C ALA A 36 1.04 2.38 -6.09
N ASP A 37 1.71 1.87 -7.14
CA ASP A 37 1.09 1.42 -8.38
C ASP A 37 0.08 0.29 -8.14
N ARG A 38 0.43 -0.71 -7.34
CA ARG A 38 -0.52 -1.80 -7.02
C ARG A 38 -1.72 -1.30 -6.24
N LEU A 39 -1.52 -0.37 -5.32
CA LEU A 39 -2.61 0.25 -4.57
C LEU A 39 -3.50 1.11 -5.48
N LEU A 40 -2.96 1.78 -6.48
CA LEU A 40 -3.75 2.49 -7.49
C LEU A 40 -4.64 1.51 -8.28
N VAL A 41 -4.07 0.41 -8.77
CA VAL A 41 -4.85 -0.62 -9.49
C VAL A 41 -5.96 -1.17 -8.59
N ARG A 42 -5.64 -1.46 -7.32
CA ARG A 42 -6.63 -1.88 -6.33
C ARG A 42 -7.76 -0.86 -6.21
N ASP A 43 -7.45 0.41 -6.01
CA ASP A 43 -8.44 1.46 -5.81
C ASP A 43 -9.38 1.57 -7.03
N ARG A 44 -8.85 1.44 -8.25
CA ARG A 44 -9.65 1.42 -9.49
C ARG A 44 -10.58 0.21 -9.57
N THR A 45 -10.15 -0.95 -9.08
CA THR A 45 -10.96 -2.19 -9.09
C THR A 45 -12.01 -2.27 -7.97
N GLY A 46 -11.93 -1.39 -6.96
CA GLY A 46 -12.85 -1.41 -5.82
C GLY A 46 -12.73 -2.65 -4.93
N THR A 47 -11.61 -3.38 -4.99
CA THR A 47 -11.42 -4.61 -4.21
C THR A 47 -11.17 -4.33 -2.72
N ASP A 48 -11.59 -5.26 -1.85
CA ASP A 48 -11.40 -5.18 -0.40
C ASP A 48 -10.01 -5.61 0.07
N MET A 49 -9.09 -5.87 -0.87
CA MET A 49 -7.71 -6.26 -0.56
C MET A 49 -6.96 -5.11 0.12
N ARG A 50 -6.02 -5.44 1.00
CA ARG A 50 -5.24 -4.45 1.77
C ARG A 50 -3.77 -4.83 1.73
N ALA A 51 -2.89 -3.82 1.75
CA ALA A 51 -1.46 -4.05 1.96
C ALA A 51 -1.11 -3.93 3.46
N CYS A 52 -0.20 -4.76 3.95
CA CYS A 52 0.24 -4.70 5.35
C CYS A 52 0.80 -3.32 5.74
N VAL A 53 1.41 -2.61 4.79
CA VAL A 53 1.97 -1.26 4.99
C VAL A 53 0.92 -0.21 5.38
N GLU A 54 -0.33 -0.41 4.96
CA GLU A 54 -1.48 0.44 5.31
C GLU A 54 -2.07 0.10 6.70
N CYS A 55 -1.55 -0.95 7.37
CA CYS A 55 -2.10 -1.45 8.63
C CYS A 55 -1.40 -0.84 9.86
N ALA A 56 -2.17 -0.32 10.82
CA ALA A 56 -1.67 0.19 12.10
C ALA A 56 -0.98 -0.88 12.96
N ARG A 57 -1.31 -2.16 12.73
CA ARG A 57 -0.71 -3.29 13.46
C ARG A 57 0.65 -3.71 12.90
N LEU A 58 1.13 -3.13 11.79
CA LEU A 58 2.46 -3.40 11.27
C LEU A 58 3.50 -2.58 12.06
N ILE A 59 4.41 -3.26 12.75
CA ILE A 59 5.52 -2.68 13.52
C ILE A 59 6.81 -3.15 12.86
N GLY A 60 7.51 -2.23 12.18
CA GLY A 60 8.62 -2.60 11.30
C GLY A 60 8.16 -3.60 10.24
N ARG A 61 8.68 -4.84 10.29
CA ARG A 61 8.29 -5.96 9.41
C ARG A 61 7.48 -7.05 10.13
N ARG A 62 6.88 -6.75 11.28
CA ARG A 62 6.12 -7.73 12.10
C ARG A 62 4.67 -7.28 12.28
N CYS A 63 3.75 -8.23 12.29
CA CYS A 63 2.33 -7.98 12.56
C CYS A 63 2.03 -8.21 14.04
N ALA A 64 1.58 -7.17 14.74
CA ALA A 64 1.09 -7.30 16.12
C ALA A 64 -0.23 -8.10 16.23
N GLY A 65 -0.93 -8.32 15.12
CA GLY A 65 -2.15 -9.12 15.06
C GLY A 65 -1.93 -10.63 14.86
N GLY A 66 -0.67 -11.09 14.78
CA GLY A 66 -0.33 -12.51 14.61
C GLY A 66 -0.41 -13.05 13.17
N GLU A 67 -0.82 -12.23 12.20
CA GLU A 67 -0.87 -12.60 10.78
C GLU A 67 0.53 -12.63 10.15
N MET A 68 0.73 -13.49 9.15
CA MET A 68 1.94 -13.48 8.34
C MET A 68 2.08 -12.14 7.59
N VAL A 69 3.24 -11.51 7.69
CA VAL A 69 3.54 -10.29 6.92
C VAL A 69 4.01 -10.73 5.53
N GLY A 70 3.21 -10.40 4.52
CA GLY A 70 3.59 -10.58 3.12
C GLY A 70 4.63 -9.56 2.67
N PRO A 71 5.22 -9.71 1.47
CA PRO A 71 6.01 -8.65 0.86
C PRO A 71 5.23 -7.32 0.85
N PRO A 72 5.93 -6.18 0.87
CA PRO A 72 5.30 -4.86 0.99
C PRO A 72 4.22 -4.56 -0.06
N HIS A 73 4.36 -5.15 -1.24
CA HIS A 73 3.46 -4.99 -2.39
C HIS A 73 2.37 -6.07 -2.45
N GLU A 74 2.33 -7.01 -1.52
CA GLU A 74 1.32 -8.06 -1.51
C GLU A 74 -0.02 -7.49 -1.03
N LEU A 75 -1.04 -7.67 -1.87
CA LEU A 75 -2.42 -7.35 -1.54
C LEU A 75 -3.11 -8.62 -1.08
N ARG A 76 -3.68 -8.59 0.11
CA ARG A 76 -4.39 -9.74 0.68
C ARG A 76 -5.63 -9.33 1.46
N ARG A 77 -6.53 -10.27 1.66
CA ARG A 77 -7.61 -10.14 2.65
C ARG A 77 -7.03 -10.47 4.02
N CYS A 78 -7.24 -9.60 4.99
CA CYS A 78 -6.75 -9.76 6.35
C CYS A 78 -7.86 -9.40 7.34
N ALA A 79 -8.37 -10.39 8.06
CA ALA A 79 -9.45 -10.20 9.03
C ALA A 79 -9.03 -9.34 10.24
N ARG A 80 -7.73 -9.25 10.51
CA ARG A 80 -7.13 -8.41 11.56
C ARG A 80 -6.62 -7.08 11.03
N PHE A 81 -7.02 -6.63 9.84
CA PHE A 81 -6.60 -5.33 9.33
C PHE A 81 -7.15 -4.19 10.21
N ALA A 82 -6.33 -3.18 10.48
CA ALA A 82 -6.77 -1.90 11.01
C ALA A 82 -6.04 -0.82 10.21
N ALA A 83 -6.78 0.05 9.53
CA ALA A 83 -6.17 1.14 8.80
C ALA A 83 -5.32 2.01 9.74
N ARG A 84 -4.15 2.44 9.28
CA ARG A 84 -3.45 3.56 9.92
C ARG A 84 -4.34 4.78 9.82
N SER A 85 -4.73 5.34 10.97
CA SER A 85 -5.16 6.73 11.02
C SER A 85 -3.95 7.56 10.58
N GLY A 86 -4.06 8.22 9.42
CA GLY A 86 -3.09 9.22 9.00
C GLY A 86 -3.16 10.45 9.91
#